data_AF-A0AAW7I403-F1
#
_entry.id   AF-A0AAW7I403-F1
#
_cell.length_a   1.000
_cell.length_b   1.000
_cell.length_c   1.000
_cell.angle_alpha   90.00
_cell.angle_beta   90.00
_cell.angle_gamma   90.00
#
_symmetry.space_group_name_H-M   'P 1'
#
loop_
_entity.id
_entity.type
_entity.pdbx_description
1 polymer ?
#
loop_
_entity_poly.entity_id
_entity_poly.type
_entity_poly.pdbx_seq_one_letter_code
_entity_poly.pdbx_strand_id
1 'polypeptide(L)'
;MSSGKDVVENITIDGNTLEFVTRKGKTYLKKEMELTDSKKNDPEHVKLPDVIVVTRKDGLILFVLRAPSEGLKFVTAQTLYDKYQYQWFEPLADNYRELIYLNTKEYTKDAYKNFTWKQIDEFASVDRMSLSFAKGMPGDWKVSTQGGAGYLLVMIDGMPYWTDAVGQIPFAVDTYRTYRSIAEVVDTGIKWGPGTPTGRVTGDFDYSNTYDNYFVLRGALYAEQKYKYVTVKNESGTYPAARLIERVMAVNPNKLADKITPAEAKKYASWKK
;
A
#
# COMPACT_ATOMS: atom_id res chain seq x y z
N MET A 1 6.81 -35.42 13.79
CA MET A 1 5.73 -34.72 13.06
C MET A 1 4.82 -34.10 14.11
N SER A 2 4.93 -32.80 14.36
CA SER A 2 4.05 -32.13 15.33
C SER A 2 2.63 -32.12 14.77
N SER A 3 1.69 -32.72 15.49
CA SER A 3 0.26 -32.52 15.25
C SER A 3 -0.07 -31.06 15.56
N GLY A 4 0.14 -30.19 14.57
CA GLY A 4 -0.14 -28.76 14.71
C GLY A 4 -1.60 -28.56 15.10
N LYS A 5 -1.83 -27.99 16.28
CA LYS A 5 -3.16 -27.57 16.73
C LYS A 5 -3.78 -26.68 15.66
N ASP A 6 -5.07 -26.85 15.43
CA ASP A 6 -5.81 -25.96 14.56
C ASP A 6 -5.79 -24.54 15.14
N VAL A 7 -5.72 -23.55 14.24
CA VAL A 7 -5.93 -22.15 14.61
C VAL A 7 -7.34 -21.79 14.21
N VAL A 8 -8.14 -21.35 15.19
CA VAL A 8 -9.55 -20.97 14.99
C VAL A 8 -9.68 -19.46 15.12
N GLU A 9 -10.28 -18.83 14.13
CA GLU A 9 -10.56 -17.39 14.10
C GLU A 9 -12.05 -17.13 13.93
N ASN A 10 -12.64 -16.38 14.85
CA ASN A 10 -14.03 -15.94 14.78
C ASN A 10 -14.06 -14.52 14.25
N ILE A 11 -14.61 -14.32 13.05
CA ILE A 11 -14.61 -13.04 12.34
C ILE A 11 -16.06 -12.62 12.10
N THR A 12 -16.44 -11.45 12.60
CA THR A 12 -17.77 -10.87 12.37
C THR A 12 -17.78 -10.07 11.06
N ILE A 13 -18.61 -10.50 10.11
CA ILE A 13 -18.79 -9.86 8.79
C ILE A 13 -20.27 -9.53 8.60
N ASP A 14 -20.57 -8.26 8.38
CA ASP A 14 -21.94 -7.75 8.20
C ASP A 14 -22.91 -8.25 9.31
N GLY A 15 -22.43 -8.27 10.56
CA GLY A 15 -23.18 -8.72 11.74
C GLY A 15 -23.19 -10.23 11.99
N ASN A 16 -22.66 -11.05 11.07
CA ASN A 16 -22.61 -12.51 11.20
C ASN A 16 -21.20 -12.96 11.61
N THR A 17 -21.09 -13.67 12.73
CA THR A 17 -19.82 -14.26 13.16
C THR A 17 -19.59 -15.58 12.46
N LEU A 18 -18.48 -15.68 11.74
CA LEU A 18 -18.06 -16.84 10.98
C LEU A 18 -16.83 -17.45 11.63
N GLU A 19 -16.83 -18.77 11.78
CA GLU A 19 -15.70 -19.53 12.32
C GLU A 19 -14.80 -20.00 11.17
N PHE A 20 -13.55 -19.54 11.16
CA PHE A 20 -12.52 -19.98 10.23
C PHE A 20 -11.52 -20.89 10.94
N VAL A 21 -11.19 -22.02 10.31
CA VAL A 21 -10.27 -23.02 10.87
C VAL A 21 -9.08 -23.19 9.95
N THR A 22 -7.89 -22.89 10.45
CA THR A 22 -6.61 -23.18 9.78
C THR A 22 -6.10 -24.53 10.25
N ARG A 23 -5.96 -25.49 9.33
CA ARG A 23 -5.42 -26.83 9.59
C ARG A 23 -4.55 -27.27 8.41
N LYS A 24 -3.37 -27.83 8.71
CA LYS A 24 -2.43 -28.36 7.70
C LYS A 24 -2.10 -27.36 6.57
N GLY A 25 -1.87 -26.09 6.92
CA GLY A 25 -1.44 -25.07 5.97
C GLY A 25 -2.57 -24.41 5.16
N LYS A 26 -3.85 -24.68 5.48
CA LYS A 26 -5.00 -24.18 4.74
C LYS A 26 -6.11 -23.73 5.68
N THR A 27 -6.87 -22.72 5.25
CA THR A 27 -8.00 -22.16 5.99
C THR A 27 -9.31 -22.49 5.33
N TYR A 28 -10.30 -22.80 6.15
CA TYR A 28 -11.64 -23.19 5.75
C TYR A 28 -12.67 -22.39 6.55
N LEU A 29 -13.81 -22.09 5.93
CA LEU A 29 -15.00 -21.68 6.67
C LEU A 29 -15.63 -22.93 7.29
N LYS A 30 -15.83 -22.94 8.60
CA LYS A 30 -16.52 -24.01 9.32
C LYS A 30 -17.98 -23.61 9.52
N LYS A 31 -18.87 -24.53 9.21
CA LYS A 31 -20.30 -24.45 9.49
C LYS A 31 -20.72 -25.76 10.13
N GLU A 32 -21.28 -25.67 11.33
CA GLU A 32 -21.94 -26.81 11.97
C GLU A 32 -23.38 -26.90 11.44
N MET A 33 -23.80 -28.11 11.09
CA MET A 33 -25.12 -28.41 10.54
C MET A 33 -25.64 -29.67 11.21
N GLU A 34 -26.94 -29.73 11.46
CA GLU A 34 -27.61 -30.95 11.92
C GLU A 34 -28.02 -31.79 10.71
N LEU A 35 -27.74 -33.10 10.76
CA LEU A 35 -28.16 -34.01 9.70
C LEU A 35 -29.63 -34.38 9.88
N THR A 36 -30.41 -34.24 8.82
CA THR A 36 -31.82 -34.65 8.77
C THR A 36 -31.96 -36.05 8.16
N ASP A 37 -33.12 -36.68 8.36
CA ASP A 37 -33.43 -37.97 7.74
C ASP A 37 -33.39 -37.83 6.21
N SER A 38 -32.64 -38.70 5.53
CA SER A 38 -32.51 -38.77 4.07
C SER A 38 -33.83 -38.80 3.27
N LYS A 39 -34.95 -39.15 3.91
CA LYS A 39 -36.29 -39.13 3.30
C LYS A 39 -36.97 -37.76 3.35
N LYS A 40 -36.46 -36.83 4.15
CA LYS A 40 -36.90 -35.44 4.18
C LYS A 40 -36.17 -34.67 3.08
N ASN A 41 -36.93 -33.95 2.26
CA ASN A 41 -36.39 -33.05 1.24
C ASN A 41 -36.28 -31.64 1.81
N ASP A 42 -35.33 -31.44 2.72
CA ASP A 42 -35.08 -30.18 3.43
C ASP A 42 -33.65 -29.65 3.16
N PRO A 43 -33.35 -29.22 1.92
CA PRO A 43 -32.03 -28.71 1.59
C PRO A 43 -31.70 -27.44 2.40
N GLU A 44 -30.55 -27.45 3.08
CA GLU A 44 -30.03 -26.26 3.75
C GLU A 44 -29.34 -25.33 2.73
N HIS A 45 -29.81 -24.09 2.64
CA HIS A 45 -29.21 -23.07 1.79
C HIS A 45 -28.23 -22.22 2.58
N VAL A 46 -26.93 -22.44 2.35
CA VAL A 46 -25.87 -21.65 2.99
C VAL A 46 -25.54 -20.43 2.14
N LYS A 47 -25.85 -19.24 2.64
CA LYS A 47 -25.40 -17.98 2.04
C LYS A 47 -23.96 -17.68 2.48
N LEU A 48 -23.03 -17.70 1.53
CA LEU A 48 -21.64 -17.31 1.78
C LEU A 48 -21.47 -15.78 1.68
N PRO A 49 -20.54 -15.20 2.45
CA PRO A 49 -20.21 -13.78 2.32
C PRO A 49 -19.44 -13.48 1.04
N ASP A 50 -19.58 -12.26 0.54
CA ASP A 50 -18.85 -11.72 -0.61
C ASP A 50 -17.52 -11.09 -0.15
N VAL A 51 -16.54 -11.94 0.16
CA VAL A 51 -15.28 -11.53 0.78
C VAL A 51 -14.07 -12.33 0.28
N ILE A 52 -12.91 -11.69 0.33
CA ILE A 52 -11.62 -12.34 0.08
C ILE A 52 -10.88 -12.43 1.42
N VAL A 53 -10.69 -13.65 1.90
CA VAL A 53 -9.86 -13.96 3.06
C VAL A 53 -8.42 -14.08 2.59
N VAL A 54 -7.59 -13.14 3.02
CA VAL A 54 -6.18 -13.05 2.63
C VAL A 54 -5.33 -13.76 3.67
N THR A 55 -4.49 -14.67 3.21
CA THR A 55 -3.73 -15.59 4.06
C THR A 55 -2.22 -15.54 3.77
N ARG A 56 -1.44 -16.08 4.69
CA ARG A 56 -0.05 -16.47 4.47
C ARG A 56 0.02 -17.75 3.62
N LYS A 57 1.23 -18.12 3.20
CA LYS A 57 1.48 -19.41 2.55
C LYS A 57 1.17 -20.62 3.46
N ASP A 58 1.23 -20.43 4.78
CA ASP A 58 0.86 -21.42 5.79
C ASP A 58 -0.66 -21.42 6.14
N GLY A 59 -1.46 -20.65 5.40
CA GLY A 59 -2.91 -20.58 5.56
C GLY A 59 -3.40 -19.61 6.62
N LEU A 60 -2.55 -19.14 7.54
CA LEU A 60 -2.99 -18.23 8.61
C LEU A 60 -3.57 -16.94 8.02
N ILE A 61 -4.72 -16.51 8.54
CA ILE A 61 -5.44 -15.33 8.07
C ILE A 61 -4.67 -14.07 8.46
N LEU A 62 -4.44 -13.20 7.48
CA LEU A 62 -3.84 -11.88 7.69
C LEU A 62 -4.90 -10.80 7.81
N PHE A 63 -5.82 -10.76 6.86
CA PHE A 63 -6.92 -9.79 6.82
C PHE A 63 -8.01 -10.25 5.86
N VAL A 64 -9.16 -9.57 5.87
CA VAL A 64 -10.29 -9.84 4.98
C VAL A 64 -10.67 -8.57 4.24
N LEU A 65 -10.89 -8.70 2.93
CA LEU A 65 -11.35 -7.64 2.06
C LEU A 65 -12.79 -7.88 1.60
N ARG A 66 -13.60 -6.83 1.50
CA ARG A 66 -14.91 -6.89 0.86
C ARG A 66 -14.72 -7.15 -0.64
N ALA A 67 -15.51 -8.06 -1.22
CA ALA A 67 -15.42 -8.44 -2.62
C ALA A 67 -16.82 -8.62 -3.22
N PRO A 68 -17.53 -7.52 -3.52
CA PRO A 68 -18.92 -7.55 -3.94
C PRO A 68 -19.12 -8.44 -5.18
N SER A 69 -20.09 -9.35 -5.11
CA SER A 69 -20.43 -10.27 -6.21
C SER A 69 -19.32 -11.24 -6.63
N GLU A 70 -18.26 -11.39 -5.83
CA GLU A 70 -17.18 -12.34 -6.09
C GLU A 70 -17.30 -13.65 -5.27
N GLY A 71 -18.20 -13.70 -4.29
CA GLY A 71 -18.32 -14.81 -3.35
C GLY A 71 -17.13 -14.92 -2.39
N LEU A 72 -17.15 -15.96 -1.54
CA LEU A 72 -16.09 -16.25 -0.59
C LEU A 72 -14.86 -16.82 -1.31
N LYS A 73 -13.70 -16.17 -1.16
CA LYS A 73 -12.42 -16.63 -1.68
C LYS A 73 -11.37 -16.70 -0.58
N PHE A 74 -10.48 -17.69 -0.69
CA PHE A 74 -9.26 -17.78 0.12
C PHE A 74 -8.07 -17.62 -0.81
N VAL A 75 -7.27 -16.58 -0.58
CA VAL A 75 -6.09 -16.29 -1.40
C VAL A 75 -4.90 -16.00 -0.51
N THR A 76 -3.69 -16.30 -0.99
CA THR A 76 -2.49 -15.83 -0.30
C THR A 76 -2.26 -14.34 -0.60
N ALA A 77 -1.57 -13.61 0.26
CA ALA A 77 -1.16 -12.22 -0.03
C ALA A 77 -0.38 -12.11 -1.36
N GLN A 78 0.46 -13.10 -1.67
CA GLN A 78 1.18 -13.17 -2.94
C GLN A 78 0.22 -13.31 -4.12
N THR A 79 -0.79 -14.16 -4.02
CA THR A 79 -1.79 -14.32 -5.09
C THR A 79 -2.68 -13.09 -5.24
N LEU A 80 -3.02 -12.42 -4.14
CA LEU A 80 -3.72 -11.14 -4.16
C LEU A 80 -2.90 -10.10 -4.94
N TYR A 81 -1.60 -10.03 -4.68
CA TYR A 81 -0.67 -9.12 -5.36
C TYR A 81 -0.48 -9.47 -6.85
N ASP A 82 -0.10 -10.71 -7.17
CA ASP A 82 0.30 -11.11 -8.52
C ASP A 82 -0.87 -11.22 -9.51
N LYS A 83 -2.04 -11.70 -9.04
CA LYS A 83 -3.16 -12.07 -9.92
C LYS A 83 -4.33 -11.10 -9.88
N TYR A 84 -4.73 -10.70 -8.67
CA TYR A 84 -5.88 -9.83 -8.50
C TYR A 84 -5.49 -8.35 -8.52
N GLN A 85 -4.26 -8.05 -8.09
CA GLN A 85 -3.72 -6.70 -7.98
C GLN A 85 -4.62 -5.77 -7.16
N TYR A 86 -5.38 -6.30 -6.19
CA TYR A 86 -6.25 -5.50 -5.33
C TYR A 86 -5.47 -4.79 -4.23
N GLN A 87 -6.02 -3.68 -3.74
CA GLN A 87 -5.48 -2.90 -2.61
C GLN A 87 -6.63 -2.33 -1.77
N TRP A 88 -6.35 -1.85 -0.55
CA TRP A 88 -7.40 -1.48 0.42
C TRP A 88 -7.15 -0.15 1.14
N PHE A 89 -6.21 0.64 0.66
CA PHE A 89 -5.71 1.83 1.35
C PHE A 89 -5.96 3.13 0.58
N GLU A 90 -6.35 3.06 -0.70
CA GLU A 90 -6.72 4.22 -1.53
C GLU A 90 -8.08 4.01 -2.22
N PRO A 91 -9.19 4.56 -1.67
CA PRO A 91 -10.53 4.34 -2.22
C PRO A 91 -10.79 4.87 -3.63
N LEU A 92 -9.98 5.80 -4.13
CA LEU A 92 -10.18 6.40 -5.46
C LEU A 92 -9.53 5.60 -6.61
N ALA A 93 -8.74 4.56 -6.30
CA ALA A 93 -8.13 3.67 -7.28
C ALA A 93 -9.08 2.51 -7.66
N ASP A 94 -9.00 2.04 -8.90
CA ASP A 94 -9.99 1.10 -9.47
C ASP A 94 -9.95 -0.27 -8.81
N ASN A 95 -8.76 -0.68 -8.37
CA ASN A 95 -8.50 -1.96 -7.72
C ASN A 95 -8.74 -1.92 -6.20
N TYR A 96 -9.42 -0.89 -5.70
CA TYR A 96 -9.77 -0.78 -4.28
C TYR A 96 -10.75 -1.88 -3.84
N ARG A 97 -10.50 -2.41 -2.64
CA ARG A 97 -11.38 -3.30 -1.88
C ARG A 97 -11.34 -2.87 -0.42
N GLU A 98 -12.50 -2.74 0.22
CA GLU A 98 -12.57 -2.30 1.62
C GLU A 98 -11.93 -3.35 2.55
N LEU A 99 -11.00 -2.93 3.41
CA LEU A 99 -10.48 -3.75 4.50
C LEU A 99 -11.53 -3.83 5.62
N ILE A 100 -12.11 -5.01 5.83
CA ILE A 100 -13.20 -5.21 6.79
C ILE A 100 -12.77 -5.98 8.05
N TYR A 101 -11.61 -6.62 8.03
CA TYR A 101 -11.02 -7.26 9.19
C TYR A 101 -9.49 -7.31 9.06
N LEU A 102 -8.79 -7.06 10.16
CA LEU A 102 -7.34 -7.22 10.27
C LEU A 102 -7.01 -8.15 11.44
N ASN A 103 -6.22 -9.18 11.18
CA ASN A 103 -5.74 -10.08 12.22
C ASN A 103 -4.53 -9.47 12.95
N THR A 104 -4.74 -9.05 14.19
CA THR A 104 -3.73 -8.42 15.06
C THR A 104 -3.07 -9.39 16.04
N LYS A 105 -3.29 -10.70 15.90
CA LYS A 105 -2.70 -11.73 16.76
C LYS A 105 -1.17 -11.80 16.58
N GLU A 106 -0.47 -12.23 17.62
CA GLU A 106 1.00 -12.27 17.63
C GLU A 106 1.59 -13.05 16.45
N TYR A 107 0.97 -14.17 16.09
CA TYR A 107 1.46 -15.06 15.04
C TYR A 107 1.36 -14.48 13.62
N THR A 108 0.72 -13.32 13.44
CA THR A 108 0.68 -12.63 12.14
C THR A 108 1.73 -11.54 12.01
N LYS A 109 2.36 -11.11 13.12
CA LYS A 109 3.24 -9.94 13.12
C LYS A 109 4.47 -10.09 12.23
N ASP A 110 5.03 -11.29 12.15
CA ASP A 110 6.18 -11.61 11.31
C ASP A 110 5.84 -11.70 9.81
N ALA A 111 4.55 -11.64 9.43
CA ALA A 111 4.15 -11.47 8.04
C ALA A 111 4.38 -10.03 7.53
N TYR A 112 4.60 -9.08 8.45
CA TYR A 112 4.76 -7.67 8.15
C TYR A 112 6.11 -7.18 8.63
N LYS A 113 6.67 -6.23 7.88
CA LYS A 113 7.67 -5.33 8.46
C LYS A 113 6.96 -4.12 9.07
N ASN A 114 7.23 -3.84 10.34
CA ASN A 114 6.50 -2.84 11.11
C ASN A 114 7.21 -1.49 11.06
N PHE A 115 6.44 -0.43 10.85
CA PHE A 115 6.89 0.95 10.79
C PHE A 115 5.90 1.89 11.48
N THR A 116 6.39 3.08 11.80
CA THR A 116 5.58 4.28 12.05
C THR A 116 5.66 5.20 10.84
N TRP A 117 4.70 6.10 10.65
CA TRP A 117 4.83 7.13 9.60
C TRP A 117 6.04 8.04 9.78
N LYS A 118 6.50 8.21 11.03
CA LYS A 118 7.75 8.93 11.33
C LYS A 118 8.97 8.26 10.68
N GLN A 119 9.06 6.93 10.74
CA GLN A 119 10.17 6.20 10.10
C GLN A 119 10.12 6.31 8.57
N ILE A 120 8.91 6.34 7.99
CA ILE A 120 8.74 6.58 6.55
C ILE A 120 9.22 7.99 6.18
N ASP A 121 8.83 8.99 6.96
CA ASP A 121 9.29 10.37 6.78
C ASP A 121 10.81 10.52 6.93
N GLU A 122 11.40 9.93 7.97
CA GLU A 122 12.85 9.93 8.19
C GLU A 122 13.59 9.29 7.00
N PHE A 123 13.09 8.17 6.45
CA PHE A 123 13.66 7.55 5.25
C PHE A 123 13.51 8.43 4.01
N ALA A 124 12.33 9.03 3.81
CA ALA A 124 11.99 9.86 2.66
C ALA A 124 12.69 11.24 2.67
N SER A 125 13.09 11.72 3.84
CA SER A 125 13.75 13.03 4.00
C SER A 125 15.26 13.00 3.75
N VAL A 126 15.85 11.82 3.60
CA VAL A 126 17.25 11.71 3.17
C VAL A 126 17.32 12.08 1.70
N ASP A 127 18.04 13.17 1.40
CA ASP A 127 18.27 13.65 0.05
C ASP A 127 19.05 12.64 -0.78
N ARG A 128 18.48 12.16 -1.88
CA ARG A 128 19.16 11.26 -2.80
C ARG A 128 18.97 11.67 -4.26
N MET A 129 20.01 11.44 -5.05
CA MET A 129 19.90 11.54 -6.51
C MET A 129 18.88 10.52 -7.04
N SER A 130 18.17 10.83 -8.14
CA SER A 130 17.12 9.97 -8.70
C SER A 130 17.59 8.53 -9.02
N LEU A 131 18.86 8.36 -9.43
CA LEU A 131 19.47 7.04 -9.66
C LEU A 131 19.50 6.15 -8.42
N SER A 132 19.43 6.72 -7.22
CA SER A 132 19.45 5.97 -5.95
C SER A 132 18.18 5.13 -5.73
N PHE A 133 17.08 5.43 -6.42
CA PHE A 133 15.82 4.70 -6.32
C PHE A 133 15.75 3.50 -7.27
N ALA A 134 16.77 3.31 -8.13
CA ALA A 134 16.88 2.13 -8.96
C ALA A 134 17.09 0.86 -8.11
N LYS A 135 16.70 -0.30 -8.66
CA LYS A 135 16.77 -1.59 -7.96
C LYS A 135 18.14 -1.84 -7.33
N GLY A 136 18.18 -2.12 -6.03
CA GLY A 136 19.40 -2.43 -5.28
C GLY A 136 20.23 -1.22 -4.85
N MET A 137 19.81 0.00 -5.16
CA MET A 137 20.49 1.23 -4.76
C MET A 137 19.98 1.73 -3.39
N PRO A 138 20.68 2.67 -2.71
CA PRO A 138 20.36 3.06 -1.33
C PRO A 138 18.96 3.67 -1.10
N GLY A 139 18.33 4.17 -2.15
CA GLY A 139 16.95 4.67 -2.15
C GLY A 139 15.90 3.60 -2.50
N ASP A 140 16.30 2.39 -2.89
CA ASP A 140 15.38 1.27 -3.12
C ASP A 140 14.77 0.81 -1.80
N TRP A 141 13.62 1.41 -1.49
CA TRP A 141 12.82 1.12 -0.33
C TRP A 141 12.54 -0.37 -0.20
N LYS A 142 12.24 -1.08 -1.30
CA LYS A 142 11.72 -2.46 -1.24
C LYS A 142 12.77 -3.42 -0.67
N VAL A 143 14.04 -3.26 -1.04
CA VAL A 143 15.11 -4.18 -0.63
C VAL A 143 15.97 -3.64 0.52
N SER A 144 15.89 -2.34 0.82
CA SER A 144 16.65 -1.72 1.91
C SER A 144 16.31 -2.35 3.26
N THR A 145 17.34 -2.60 4.09
CA THR A 145 17.16 -3.05 5.47
C THR A 145 16.49 -2.01 6.35
N GLN A 146 16.58 -0.72 5.99
CA GLN A 146 15.84 0.38 6.62
C GLN A 146 14.43 0.55 6.02
N GLY A 147 14.20 0.01 4.82
CA GLY A 147 12.90 -0.03 4.15
C GLY A 147 12.25 -1.41 4.23
N GLY A 148 11.51 -1.82 3.21
CA GLY A 148 10.74 -3.06 3.16
C GLY A 148 11.51 -4.35 3.41
N ALA A 149 12.84 -4.39 3.22
CA ALA A 149 13.70 -5.58 3.40
C ALA A 149 13.13 -6.87 2.76
N GLY A 150 12.54 -6.75 1.57
CA GLY A 150 11.99 -7.88 0.82
C GLY A 150 10.62 -8.38 1.31
N TYR A 151 10.01 -7.73 2.30
CA TYR A 151 8.63 -8.04 2.68
C TYR A 151 7.67 -7.61 1.58
N LEU A 152 6.62 -8.41 1.36
CA LEU A 152 5.52 -8.04 0.46
C LEU A 152 4.61 -6.98 1.13
N LEU A 153 4.37 -7.14 2.42
CA LEU A 153 3.51 -6.27 3.22
C LEU A 153 4.31 -5.55 4.30
N VAL A 154 4.02 -4.26 4.48
CA VAL A 154 4.43 -3.49 5.66
C VAL A 154 3.22 -3.15 6.51
N MET A 155 3.41 -3.06 7.82
CA MET A 155 2.41 -2.57 8.77
C MET A 155 2.84 -1.18 9.22
N ILE A 156 2.02 -0.16 8.97
CA ILE A 156 2.30 1.21 9.40
C ILE A 156 1.19 1.66 10.33
N ASP A 157 1.53 1.92 11.60
CA ASP A 157 0.60 2.37 12.63
C ASP A 157 -0.71 1.56 12.68
N GLY A 158 -0.60 0.23 12.55
CA GLY A 158 -1.73 -0.70 12.65
C GLY A 158 -2.52 -0.92 11.35
N MET A 159 -2.08 -0.38 10.23
CA MET A 159 -2.67 -0.60 8.90
C MET A 159 -1.67 -1.29 7.97
N PRO A 160 -2.03 -2.40 7.29
CA PRO A 160 -1.14 -3.02 6.32
C PRO A 160 -1.16 -2.27 4.99
N TYR A 161 -0.02 -2.27 4.29
CA TYR A 161 0.15 -1.69 2.96
C TYR A 161 1.00 -2.62 2.10
N TRP A 162 0.84 -2.49 0.78
CA TRP A 162 1.84 -3.03 -0.12
C TRP A 162 3.15 -2.27 0.08
N THR A 163 4.25 -3.02 0.18
CA THR A 163 5.58 -2.45 0.44
C THR A 163 6.00 -1.52 -0.68
N ASP A 164 5.62 -1.83 -1.92
CA ASP A 164 5.92 -1.00 -3.08
C ASP A 164 5.15 0.31 -3.13
N ALA A 165 3.87 0.32 -2.75
CA ALA A 165 3.06 1.53 -2.62
C ALA A 165 3.77 2.56 -1.73
N VAL A 166 4.18 2.12 -0.53
CA VAL A 166 4.92 2.95 0.43
C VAL A 166 6.26 3.42 -0.14
N GLY A 167 6.91 2.58 -0.96
CA GLY A 167 8.15 2.91 -1.66
C GLY A 167 8.04 4.06 -2.66
N GLN A 168 6.84 4.45 -3.09
CA GLN A 168 6.64 5.62 -3.96
C GLN A 168 6.82 6.95 -3.22
N ILE A 169 6.64 6.98 -1.89
CA ILE A 169 6.72 8.21 -1.09
C ILE A 169 8.13 8.83 -1.11
N PRO A 170 9.22 8.08 -0.81
CA PRO A 170 10.58 8.63 -0.87
C PRO A 170 10.93 9.20 -2.25
N PHE A 171 10.56 8.49 -3.32
CA PHE A 171 10.76 8.95 -4.69
C PHE A 171 10.01 10.28 -4.96
N ALA A 172 8.75 10.37 -4.55
CA ALA A 172 7.94 11.57 -4.77
C ALA A 172 8.48 12.77 -3.98
N VAL A 173 8.97 12.55 -2.76
CA VAL A 173 9.58 13.61 -1.94
C VAL A 173 10.83 14.19 -2.62
N ASP A 174 11.77 13.36 -3.05
CA ASP A 174 13.00 13.85 -3.71
C ASP A 174 12.70 14.46 -5.09
N THR A 175 11.75 13.88 -5.82
CA THR A 175 11.28 14.45 -7.10
C THR A 175 10.67 15.83 -6.88
N TYR A 176 9.88 16.01 -5.81
CA TYR A 176 9.34 17.32 -5.46
C TYR A 176 10.45 18.31 -5.11
N ARG A 177 11.50 17.88 -4.40
CA ARG A 177 12.62 18.77 -4.06
C ARG A 177 13.39 19.27 -5.28
N THR A 178 13.42 18.45 -6.32
CA THR A 178 13.99 18.81 -7.63
C THR A 178 13.10 19.78 -8.40
N TYR A 179 11.84 19.44 -8.62
CA TYR A 179 10.94 20.17 -9.54
C TYR A 179 10.08 21.24 -8.88
N ARG A 180 9.82 21.11 -7.57
CA ARG A 180 9.03 22.04 -6.74
C ARG A 180 7.60 22.21 -7.23
N SER A 181 7.07 21.16 -7.86
CA SER A 181 5.75 21.14 -8.49
C SER A 181 5.13 19.77 -8.33
N ILE A 182 3.93 19.70 -7.74
CA ILE A 182 3.17 18.45 -7.59
C ILE A 182 2.86 17.84 -8.95
N ALA A 183 2.49 18.67 -9.94
CA ALA A 183 2.14 18.19 -11.27
C ALA A 183 3.34 17.51 -11.98
N GLU A 184 4.54 18.09 -11.86
CA GLU A 184 5.77 17.49 -12.41
C GLU A 184 6.13 16.19 -11.70
N VAL A 185 5.91 16.09 -10.39
CA VAL A 185 6.15 14.85 -9.63
C VAL A 185 5.23 13.74 -10.09
N VAL A 186 3.93 14.05 -10.25
CA VAL A 186 2.95 13.08 -10.76
C VAL A 186 3.30 12.63 -12.17
N ASP A 187 3.58 13.57 -13.08
CA ASP A 187 3.96 13.25 -14.46
C ASP A 187 5.25 12.44 -14.53
N THR A 188 6.23 12.74 -13.67
CA THR A 188 7.45 11.93 -13.52
C THR A 188 7.13 10.54 -12.99
N GLY A 189 6.26 10.40 -11.98
CA GLY A 189 5.82 9.11 -11.46
C GLY A 189 5.20 8.22 -12.54
N ILE A 190 4.28 8.76 -13.33
CA ILE A 190 3.65 8.08 -14.48
C ILE A 190 4.71 7.60 -15.50
N LYS A 191 5.71 8.45 -15.79
CA LYS A 191 6.75 8.17 -16.79
C LYS A 191 7.80 7.17 -16.33
N TRP A 192 8.03 7.07 -15.03
CA TRP A 192 9.04 6.19 -14.42
C TRP A 192 8.44 4.94 -13.75
N GLY A 193 7.11 4.84 -13.66
CA GLY A 193 6.35 3.70 -13.13
C GLY A 193 6.81 2.30 -13.62
N PRO A 194 7.27 2.11 -14.87
CA PRO A 194 7.80 0.81 -15.33
C PRO A 194 9.14 0.39 -14.70
N GLY A 195 9.78 1.26 -13.91
CA GLY A 195 11.04 0.94 -13.21
C GLY A 195 12.26 0.77 -14.12
N THR A 196 12.20 1.22 -15.38
CA THR A 196 13.34 1.21 -16.30
C THR A 196 13.63 2.60 -16.86
N PRO A 197 14.90 3.02 -16.98
CA PRO A 197 15.28 4.26 -17.68
C PRO A 197 14.79 4.30 -19.13
N THR A 198 14.49 3.13 -19.71
CA THR A 198 13.94 2.94 -21.06
C THR A 198 12.46 3.26 -21.20
N GLY A 199 11.66 3.30 -20.12
CA GLY A 199 10.23 3.66 -20.23
C GLY A 199 9.98 5.04 -20.85
N ARG A 200 10.92 5.98 -20.62
CA ARG A 200 10.93 7.32 -21.24
C ARG A 200 11.27 7.29 -22.74
N VAL A 201 11.91 6.22 -23.22
CA VAL A 201 12.33 6.02 -24.62
C VAL A 201 11.34 5.14 -25.39
N THR A 202 10.68 4.18 -24.72
CA THR A 202 9.70 3.26 -25.34
C THR A 202 8.26 3.79 -25.31
N GLY A 203 7.95 4.76 -24.45
CA GLY A 203 6.60 5.36 -24.36
C GLY A 203 5.59 4.54 -23.54
N ASP A 204 6.08 3.55 -22.78
CA ASP A 204 5.25 2.73 -21.89
C ASP A 204 4.99 3.49 -20.58
N PHE A 205 4.05 4.44 -20.61
CA PHE A 205 3.68 5.25 -19.46
C PHE A 205 2.56 4.61 -18.65
N ASP A 206 2.66 4.67 -17.32
CA ASP A 206 1.63 4.13 -16.43
C ASP A 206 0.49 5.14 -16.19
N TYR A 207 -0.42 5.21 -17.16
CA TYR A 207 -1.67 5.97 -17.02
C TYR A 207 -2.76 5.20 -16.24
N SER A 208 -2.46 4.06 -15.64
CA SER A 208 -3.47 3.30 -14.91
C SER A 208 -3.91 4.04 -13.65
N ASN A 209 -5.19 3.91 -13.30
CA ASN A 209 -5.73 4.42 -12.05
C ASN A 209 -5.43 3.46 -10.87
N THR A 210 -4.16 3.11 -10.71
CA THR A 210 -3.65 2.22 -9.67
C THR A 210 -3.13 3.02 -8.48
N TYR A 211 -2.86 2.30 -7.39
CA TYR A 211 -2.44 2.91 -6.13
C TYR A 211 -1.08 3.60 -6.16
N ASP A 212 -0.17 3.18 -7.06
CA ASP A 212 1.18 3.74 -7.12
C ASP A 212 1.14 5.25 -7.40
N ASN A 213 0.33 5.66 -8.38
CA ASN A 213 0.11 7.06 -8.74
C ASN A 213 -0.47 7.89 -7.57
N TYR A 214 -1.32 7.29 -6.76
CA TYR A 214 -1.85 7.93 -5.56
C TYR A 214 -0.80 8.09 -4.46
N PHE A 215 0.09 7.12 -4.25
CA PHE A 215 1.16 7.25 -3.27
C PHE A 215 2.23 8.26 -3.70
N VAL A 216 2.50 8.37 -5.02
CA VAL A 216 3.29 9.47 -5.57
C VAL A 216 2.64 10.82 -5.23
N LEU A 217 1.34 10.97 -5.44
CA LEU A 217 0.62 12.20 -5.10
C LEU A 217 0.63 12.51 -3.60
N ARG A 218 0.45 11.49 -2.73
CA ARG A 218 0.56 11.67 -1.26
C ARG A 218 1.94 12.20 -0.86
N GLY A 219 3.00 11.59 -1.39
CA GLY A 219 4.37 12.04 -1.15
C GLY A 219 4.61 13.47 -1.63
N ALA A 220 4.08 13.84 -2.80
CA ALA A 220 4.20 15.19 -3.35
C ALA A 220 3.47 16.26 -2.52
N LEU A 221 2.23 15.98 -2.09
CA LEU A 221 1.44 16.86 -1.21
C LEU A 221 2.08 17.05 0.17
N TYR A 222 2.67 15.98 0.70
CA TYR A 222 3.45 16.04 1.93
C TYR A 222 4.73 16.88 1.74
N ALA A 223 5.47 16.65 0.65
CA ALA A 223 6.69 17.38 0.33
C ALA A 223 6.43 18.88 0.12
N GLU A 224 5.32 19.27 -0.51
CA GLU A 224 4.93 20.67 -0.66
C GLU A 224 4.80 21.38 0.68
N GLN A 225 4.26 20.70 1.70
CA GLN A 225 4.14 21.27 3.03
C GLN A 225 5.50 21.35 3.74
N LYS A 226 6.35 20.34 3.54
CA LYS A 226 7.63 20.17 4.23
C LYS A 226 8.76 21.02 3.66
N TYR A 227 8.88 21.15 2.35
CA TYR A 227 10.01 21.82 1.71
C TYR A 227 9.56 23.14 1.08
N LYS A 228 9.98 24.26 1.67
CA LYS A 228 9.71 25.61 1.17
C LYS A 228 10.98 26.23 0.60
N TYR A 229 10.85 27.00 -0.47
CA TYR A 229 12.00 27.60 -1.14
C TYR A 229 11.92 29.11 -1.09
N VAL A 230 13.00 29.76 -0.66
CA VAL A 230 13.12 31.21 -0.64
C VAL A 230 14.31 31.65 -1.47
N THR A 231 14.12 32.67 -2.31
CA THR A 231 15.19 33.28 -3.09
C THR A 231 15.81 34.39 -2.26
N VAL A 232 17.11 34.28 -2.00
CA VAL A 232 17.87 35.25 -1.20
C VAL A 232 18.91 35.91 -2.10
N LYS A 233 18.99 37.23 -2.09
CA LYS A 233 19.98 37.97 -2.87
C LYS A 233 21.39 37.67 -2.35
N ASN A 234 22.34 37.54 -3.26
CA ASN A 234 23.74 37.39 -2.89
C ASN A 234 24.32 38.77 -2.52
N GLU A 235 24.48 39.03 -1.23
CA GLU A 235 24.95 40.31 -0.69
C GLU A 235 26.39 40.64 -1.13
N SER A 236 27.18 39.63 -1.51
CA SER A 236 28.57 39.81 -1.97
C SER A 236 28.69 40.27 -3.43
N GLY A 237 27.58 40.41 -4.17
CA GLY A 237 27.57 40.83 -5.58
C GLY A 237 28.18 39.81 -6.58
N THR A 238 28.56 38.63 -6.10
CA THR A 238 29.14 37.55 -6.93
C THR A 238 28.05 36.70 -7.59
N TYR A 239 28.35 36.09 -8.74
CA TYR A 239 27.43 35.17 -9.41
C TYR A 239 27.33 33.84 -8.64
N PRO A 240 26.12 33.24 -8.48
CA PRO A 240 24.82 33.74 -8.91
C PRO A 240 24.29 34.88 -8.02
N ALA A 241 23.60 35.84 -8.65
CA ALA A 241 23.07 37.06 -8.00
C ALA A 241 22.00 36.79 -6.93
N ALA A 242 21.41 35.59 -6.95
CA ALA A 242 20.55 35.09 -5.90
C ALA A 242 20.80 33.60 -5.70
N ARG A 243 20.57 33.13 -4.47
CA ARG A 243 20.63 31.72 -4.09
C ARG A 243 19.23 31.29 -3.67
N LEU A 244 18.85 30.08 -4.09
CA LEU A 244 17.65 29.45 -3.60
C LEU A 244 18.00 28.68 -2.32
N ILE A 245 17.29 28.96 -1.23
CA ILE A 245 17.46 28.27 0.04
C ILE A 245 16.23 27.41 0.28
N GLU A 246 16.46 26.12 0.49
CA GLU A 246 15.45 25.18 0.98
C GLU A 246 15.28 25.36 2.50
N ARG A 247 14.04 25.52 2.94
CA ARG A 247 13.64 25.53 4.35
C ARG A 247 12.80 24.29 4.60
N VAL A 248 13.27 23.45 5.51
CA VAL A 248 12.56 22.25 5.96
C VAL A 248 11.63 22.63 7.11
N MET A 249 10.34 22.48 6.89
CA MET A 249 9.28 22.78 7.85
C MET A 249 8.95 21.52 8.66
N ALA A 250 8.56 21.72 9.92
CA ALA A 250 8.00 20.63 10.71
C ALA A 250 6.59 20.30 10.20
N VAL A 251 6.40 19.08 9.70
CA VAL A 251 5.10 18.56 9.25
C VAL A 251 4.85 17.25 9.98
N ASN A 252 3.63 17.06 10.50
CA ASN A 252 3.23 15.81 11.13
C ASN A 252 3.39 14.64 10.13
N PRO A 253 4.27 13.66 10.37
CA PRO A 253 4.47 12.52 9.47
C PRO A 253 3.20 11.73 9.18
N ASN A 254 2.23 11.71 10.11
CA ASN A 254 0.97 10.98 9.92
C ASN A 254 0.15 11.49 8.73
N LYS A 255 0.43 12.69 8.21
CA LYS A 255 -0.18 13.18 6.97
C LYS A 255 0.14 12.31 5.74
N LEU A 256 1.21 11.51 5.78
CA LEU A 256 1.49 10.51 4.74
C LEU A 256 0.44 9.39 4.68
N ALA A 257 -0.31 9.19 5.77
CA ALA A 257 -1.42 8.23 5.82
C ALA A 257 -2.68 8.73 5.11
N ASP A 258 -2.80 10.06 4.93
CA ASP A 258 -4.02 10.69 4.43
C ASP A 258 -4.37 10.15 3.03
N LYS A 259 -5.64 9.80 2.86
CA LYS A 259 -6.19 9.39 1.57
C LYS A 259 -6.29 10.62 0.67
N ILE A 260 -6.08 10.43 -0.63
CA ILE A 260 -6.26 11.53 -1.57
C ILE A 260 -7.74 11.90 -1.65
N THR A 261 -8.03 13.18 -1.53
CA THR A 261 -9.40 13.69 -1.65
C THR A 261 -9.82 13.78 -3.12
N PRO A 262 -11.13 13.73 -3.43
CA PRO A 262 -11.61 13.97 -4.79
C PRO A 262 -11.17 15.31 -5.39
N ALA A 263 -11.01 16.35 -4.55
CA ALA A 263 -10.56 17.67 -4.99
C ALA A 263 -9.07 17.66 -5.39
N GLU A 264 -8.21 17.03 -4.60
CA GLU A 264 -6.79 16.84 -4.94
C GLU A 264 -6.64 15.97 -6.19
N ALA A 265 -7.40 14.86 -6.28
CA ALA A 265 -7.41 14.01 -7.45
C ALA A 265 -7.85 14.80 -8.70
N LYS A 266 -8.93 15.59 -8.63
CA LYS A 266 -9.37 16.43 -9.76
C LYS A 266 -8.30 17.43 -10.20
N LYS A 267 -7.48 17.92 -9.27
CA LYS A 267 -6.44 18.92 -9.55
C LYS A 267 -5.15 18.29 -10.09
N TYR A 268 -4.74 17.12 -9.58
CA TYR A 268 -3.39 16.60 -9.79
C TYR A 268 -3.34 15.19 -10.40
N ALA A 269 -4.44 14.42 -10.41
CA ALA A 269 -4.44 13.06 -10.95
C ALA A 269 -4.49 13.05 -12.49
N SER A 270 -3.40 13.46 -13.13
CA SER A 270 -3.31 13.56 -14.60
C SER A 270 -3.37 12.22 -15.33
N TRP A 271 -3.35 11.09 -14.60
CA TRP A 271 -3.55 9.75 -15.13
C TRP A 271 -5.03 9.40 -15.40
N LYS A 272 -5.98 10.13 -14.81
CA LYS A 272 -7.44 9.93 -15.02
C LYS A 272 -8.01 10.58 -16.28
N LYS A 273 -7.23 10.62 -17.38
CA LYS A 273 -7.66 11.26 -18.63
C LYS A 273 -8.69 10.42 -19.39
#